data_AF-A0A0Q2MHD7-F1
#
_entry.id   AF-A0A0Q2MHD7-F1
#
_cell.length_a   1.000
_cell.length_b   1.000
_cell.length_c   1.000
_cell.angle_alpha   90.00
_cell.angle_beta   90.00
_cell.angle_gamma   90.00
#
_symmetry.space_group_name_H-M   'P 1'
#
loop_
_entity.id
_entity.type
_entity.pdbx_description
1 polymer ?
#
loop_
_entity_poly.entity_id
_entity_poly.type
_entity_poly.pdbx_seq_one_letter_code
_entity_poly.pdbx_strand_id
1 'polypeptide(L)'
;MTKLASILAATLISTTFAAGAMASDLQMSVSARDNQATAYVTQHGQALGSYPVDVQGQHYVTDQNGAVTYKNHASNAKTVKFATKDSAGNLVEKTTFVGRDND
;
A
#
# COMPACT_ATOMS: atom_id res chain seq x y z
N MET A 1 44.39 -8.30 34.44
CA MET A 1 43.55 -7.14 34.78
C MET A 1 43.17 -6.43 33.50
N THR A 2 41.86 -6.27 33.34
CA THR A 2 41.06 -5.97 32.14
C THR A 2 41.02 -4.48 31.82
N LYS A 3 41.24 -4.10 30.55
CA LYS A 3 40.81 -2.83 29.91
C LYS A 3 40.60 -3.18 28.42
N LEU A 4 39.49 -2.89 27.75
CA LEU A 4 38.93 -1.57 27.51
C LEU A 4 37.41 -1.65 27.32
N ALA A 5 36.74 -0.66 27.90
CA ALA A 5 35.33 -0.39 27.79
C ALA A 5 34.93 -0.01 26.36
N SER A 6 33.89 -0.66 25.84
CA SER A 6 33.16 -0.20 24.66
C SER A 6 31.73 0.07 25.08
N ILE A 7 31.44 1.34 25.39
CA ILE A 7 30.08 1.83 25.61
C ILE A 7 29.51 2.10 24.22
N LEU A 8 28.81 1.11 23.66
CA LEU A 8 28.03 1.33 22.45
C LEU A 8 26.67 1.88 22.85
N ALA A 9 26.55 3.21 22.77
CA ALA A 9 25.28 3.91 22.88
C ALA A 9 24.41 3.55 21.67
N ALA A 10 23.57 2.53 21.81
CA ALA A 10 22.49 2.28 20.87
C ALA A 10 21.40 3.34 21.13
N THR A 11 21.42 4.39 20.32
CA THR A 11 20.36 5.39 20.24
C THR A 11 19.04 4.67 19.98
N LEU A 12 18.12 4.82 20.94
CA LEU A 12 16.73 4.40 20.83
C LEU A 12 16.14 5.04 19.57
N ILE A 13 15.91 4.26 18.54
CA ILE A 13 15.10 4.67 17.40
C ILE A 13 13.65 4.66 17.89
N SER A 14 13.26 5.75 18.51
CA SER A 14 11.88 6.09 18.85
C SER A 14 11.10 6.28 17.54
N THR A 15 10.67 5.18 16.93
CA THR A 15 9.65 5.24 15.89
C THR A 15 8.31 5.46 16.57
N THR A 16 8.07 6.72 16.97
CA THR A 16 6.73 7.19 17.31
C THR A 16 5.88 7.13 16.05
N PHE A 17 5.21 6.00 15.84
CA PHE A 17 4.02 5.93 14.99
C PHE A 17 2.85 6.57 15.74
N ALA A 18 2.96 7.87 16.00
CA ALA A 18 1.80 8.71 16.29
C ALA A 18 1.13 9.06 14.95
N ALA A 19 0.67 8.04 14.23
CA ALA A 19 -0.36 8.22 13.22
C ALA A 19 -1.67 8.38 13.99
N GLY A 20 -1.90 9.59 14.51
CA GLY A 20 -3.22 10.00 14.95
C GLY A 20 -4.16 9.76 13.78
N ALA A 21 -5.00 8.74 13.90
CA ALA A 21 -6.06 8.42 12.97
C ALA A 21 -7.08 9.57 12.99
N MET A 22 -6.75 10.66 12.31
CA MET A 22 -7.77 11.42 11.61
C MET A 22 -8.31 10.41 10.59
N ALA A 23 -9.56 10.00 10.75
CA ALA A 23 -10.22 9.12 9.81
C ALA A 23 -10.16 9.80 8.44
N SER A 24 -9.12 9.46 7.67
CA SER A 24 -9.07 9.77 6.26
C SER A 24 -10.25 9.06 5.67
N ASP A 25 -11.24 9.83 5.26
CA ASP A 25 -12.46 9.30 4.67
C ASP A 25 -12.21 8.66 3.28
N LEU A 26 -10.95 8.68 2.84
CA LEU A 26 -10.43 7.87 1.76
C LEU A 26 -10.32 6.40 2.17
N GLN A 27 -11.15 5.56 1.56
CA GLN A 27 -11.15 4.12 1.76
C GLN A 27 -10.62 3.43 0.50
N MET A 28 -9.65 2.53 0.71
CA MET A 28 -9.14 1.63 -0.31
C MET A 28 -9.56 0.20 0.00
N SER A 29 -10.23 -0.44 -0.95
CA SER A 29 -10.61 -1.85 -0.90
C SER A 29 -9.89 -2.61 -2.00
N VAL A 30 -9.24 -3.73 -1.69
CA VAL A 30 -8.53 -4.52 -2.69
C VAL A 30 -9.11 -5.91 -2.74
N SER A 31 -9.49 -6.35 -3.93
CA SER A 31 -9.97 -7.70 -4.20
C SER A 31 -9.00 -8.39 -5.14
N ALA A 32 -8.53 -9.57 -4.77
CA ALA A 32 -7.70 -10.40 -5.65
C ALA A 32 -8.50 -11.62 -6.11
N ARG A 33 -8.39 -11.94 -7.40
CA ARG A 33 -8.97 -13.13 -8.02
C ARG A 33 -7.95 -13.70 -8.99
N ASP A 34 -7.60 -14.98 -8.82
CA ASP A 34 -6.61 -15.68 -9.62
C ASP A 34 -5.28 -14.91 -9.69
N ASN A 35 -4.88 -14.46 -10.88
CA ASN A 35 -3.66 -13.70 -11.12
C ASN A 35 -3.90 -12.19 -11.25
N GLN A 36 -5.05 -11.69 -10.82
CA GLN A 36 -5.41 -10.27 -10.90
C GLN A 36 -5.80 -9.73 -9.52
N ALA A 37 -5.53 -8.45 -9.32
CA ALA A 37 -6.01 -7.69 -8.17
C ALA A 37 -6.59 -6.36 -8.63
N THR A 38 -7.80 -6.06 -8.18
CA THR A 38 -8.44 -4.77 -8.41
C THR A 38 -8.52 -4.02 -7.08
N ALA A 39 -7.94 -2.83 -7.06
CA ALA A 39 -8.09 -1.87 -5.98
C ALA A 39 -9.18 -0.87 -6.34
N TYR A 40 -10.09 -0.61 -5.41
CA TYR A 40 -11.13 0.40 -5.49
C TYR A 40 -10.82 1.50 -4.49
N VAL A 41 -10.77 2.73 -4.97
CA VAL A 41 -10.55 3.92 -4.15
C VAL A 41 -11.86 4.70 -4.10
N THR A 42 -12.33 4.92 -2.88
CA THR A 42 -13.56 5.63 -2.60
C THR A 42 -13.32 6.71 -1.56
N GLN A 43 -14.04 7.82 -1.65
CA GLN A 43 -14.06 8.89 -0.66
C GLN A 43 -15.51 9.30 -0.42
N HIS A 44 -15.93 9.40 0.83
CA HIS A 44 -17.33 9.59 1.24
C HIS A 44 -18.30 8.57 0.60
N GLY A 45 -17.83 7.35 0.36
CA GLY A 45 -18.58 6.30 -0.34
C GLY A 45 -18.73 6.50 -1.86
N GLN A 46 -18.12 7.54 -2.43
CA GLN A 46 -18.10 7.80 -3.87
C GLN A 46 -16.80 7.28 -4.48
N ALA A 47 -16.90 6.64 -5.63
CA ALA A 47 -15.73 6.22 -6.41
C ALA A 47 -14.91 7.45 -6.85
N LEU A 48 -13.60 7.41 -6.60
CA LEU A 48 -12.69 8.46 -7.03
C LEU A 48 -11.97 8.05 -8.31
N GLY A 49 -12.44 8.54 -9.44
CA GLY A 49 -11.73 8.40 -10.70
C GLY A 49 -10.58 9.37 -10.89
N SER A 50 -9.66 9.02 -11.79
CA SER A 50 -8.45 9.80 -12.08
C SER A 50 -7.57 10.07 -10.84
N TYR A 51 -7.61 9.17 -9.85
CA TYR A 51 -6.85 9.27 -8.61
C TYR A 51 -5.54 8.48 -8.69
N PRO A 52 -4.40 9.06 -8.28
CA PRO A 52 -3.11 8.40 -8.36
C PRO A 52 -3.00 7.27 -7.34
N VAL A 53 -2.64 6.06 -7.78
CA VAL A 53 -2.42 4.89 -6.94
C VAL A 53 -1.11 4.24 -7.32
N ASP A 54 -0.26 4.01 -6.34
CA ASP A 54 0.98 3.25 -6.47
C ASP A 54 0.71 1.76 -6.32
N VAL A 55 1.06 0.98 -7.33
CA VAL A 55 0.99 -0.49 -7.30
C VAL A 55 2.38 -1.05 -7.48
N GLN A 56 2.92 -1.71 -6.44
CA GLN A 56 4.29 -2.26 -6.45
C GLN A 56 5.37 -1.22 -6.82
N GLY A 57 5.15 0.05 -6.46
CA GLY A 57 6.06 1.15 -6.79
C GLY A 57 5.94 1.66 -8.23
N GLN A 58 4.94 1.23 -8.97
CA GLN A 58 4.56 1.82 -10.25
C GLN A 58 3.33 2.70 -10.07
N HIS A 59 3.33 3.86 -10.72
CA HIS A 59 2.22 4.81 -10.67
C HIS A 59 1.11 4.41 -11.64
N TYR A 60 -0.10 4.27 -11.11
CA TYR A 60 -1.34 4.06 -11.84
C TYR A 60 -2.33 5.16 -11.51
N VAL A 61 -3.38 5.25 -12.32
CA VAL A 61 -4.49 6.18 -12.09
C VAL A 61 -5.78 5.37 -12.12
N THR A 62 -6.69 5.62 -11.18
CA THR A 62 -7.99 4.96 -11.16
C THR A 62 -8.85 5.33 -12.38
N ASP A 63 -9.64 4.36 -12.83
CA ASP A 63 -10.65 4.58 -13.87
C ASP A 63 -11.84 5.41 -13.36
N GLN A 64 -12.85 5.66 -14.20
CA GLN A 64 -14.04 6.44 -13.82
C GLN A 64 -14.84 5.81 -12.66
N ASN A 65 -14.67 4.53 -12.38
CA ASN A 65 -15.29 3.80 -11.28
C ASN A 65 -14.39 3.72 -10.04
N GLY A 66 -13.28 4.45 -10.03
CA GLY A 66 -12.32 4.46 -8.93
C GLY A 66 -11.50 3.18 -8.83
N ALA A 67 -11.41 2.39 -9.91
CA ALA A 67 -10.73 1.11 -9.91
C ALA A 67 -9.35 1.16 -10.58
N VAL A 68 -8.38 0.43 -10.03
CA VAL A 68 -7.10 0.10 -10.66
C VAL A 68 -6.94 -1.41 -10.65
N THR A 69 -6.70 -2.00 -11.81
CA THR A 69 -6.45 -3.45 -11.93
C THR A 69 -4.98 -3.71 -12.21
N TYR A 70 -4.40 -4.57 -11.38
CA TYR A 70 -3.07 -5.14 -11.54
C TYR A 70 -3.19 -6.59 -11.98
N LYS A 71 -2.46 -6.96 -13.03
CA LYS A 71 -2.30 -8.36 -13.44
C LYS A 71 -0.88 -8.84 -13.13
N ASN A 72 -0.79 -9.97 -12.44
CA ASN A 72 0.46 -10.65 -12.24
C ASN A 72 0.79 -11.53 -13.46
N HIS A 73 1.78 -11.09 -14.23
CA HIS A 73 2.34 -11.83 -15.36
C HIS A 73 3.53 -12.73 -14.99
N ALA A 74 3.83 -12.88 -13.69
CA ALA A 74 4.90 -13.77 -13.27
C ALA A 74 4.39 -15.20 -13.09
N SER A 75 5.30 -16.15 -13.30
CA SER A 75 5.05 -17.59 -13.11
C SER A 75 4.90 -18.00 -11.64
N ASN A 76 5.14 -17.07 -10.71
CA ASN A 76 4.96 -17.23 -9.28
C ASN A 76 3.93 -16.22 -8.73
N ALA A 77 3.25 -16.65 -7.67
CA ALA A 77 2.37 -15.77 -6.91
C ALA A 77 3.21 -14.74 -6.13
N LYS A 78 2.64 -13.55 -5.90
CA LYS A 78 3.32 -12.45 -5.23
C LYS A 78 2.35 -11.62 -4.39
N THR A 79 2.87 -11.05 -3.32
CA THR A 79 2.16 -10.03 -2.54
C THR A 79 2.32 -8.69 -3.22
N VAL A 80 1.20 -8.05 -3.57
CA VAL A 80 1.12 -6.76 -4.25
C VAL A 80 0.69 -5.70 -3.25
N LYS A 81 1.46 -4.60 -3.19
CA LYS A 81 1.12 -3.43 -2.38
C LYS A 81 0.47 -2.37 -3.25
N PHE A 82 -0.70 -1.92 -2.84
CA PHE A 82 -1.42 -0.76 -3.34
C PHE A 82 -1.26 0.34 -2.29
N ALA A 83 -0.87 1.53 -2.73
CA ALA A 83 -0.72 2.68 -1.86
C ALA A 83 -1.26 3.92 -2.56
N THR A 84 -1.88 4.81 -1.80
CA THR A 84 -2.30 6.12 -2.27
C THR A 84 -2.13 7.11 -1.14
N LYS A 85 -2.14 8.40 -1.45
CA LYS A 85 -2.22 9.44 -0.44
C LYS A 85 -3.60 10.04 -0.44
N ASP A 86 -4.09 10.45 0.71
CA ASP A 86 -5.31 11.26 0.82
C ASP A 86 -5.04 12.74 0.58
N SER A 87 -6.10 13.56 0.61
CA SER A 87 -6.01 15.01 0.48
C SER A 87 -5.25 15.71 1.62
N ALA A 88 -5.04 15.03 2.75
CA ALA A 88 -4.24 15.52 3.88
C ALA A 88 -2.78 15.03 3.83
N GLY A 89 -2.41 14.22 2.82
CA GLY A 89 -1.09 13.64 2.65
C GLY A 89 -0.85 12.34 3.43
N ASN A 90 -1.86 11.78 4.09
CA ASN A 90 -1.76 10.49 4.80
C ASN A 90 -1.70 9.35 3.79
N LEU A 91 -0.84 8.37 4.07
CA LEU A 91 -0.71 7.18 3.25
C LEU A 91 -1.83 6.19 3.59
N VAL A 92 -2.61 5.81 2.58
CA VAL A 92 -3.56 4.71 2.63
C VAL A 92 -2.98 3.55 1.84
N GLU A 93 -2.59 2.48 2.53
CA GLU A 93 -1.99 1.31 1.91
C GLU A 93 -2.77 0.02 2.19
N LYS A 94 -2.80 -0.86 1.18
CA LYS A 94 -3.38 -2.18 1.23
C LYS A 94 -2.49 -3.17 0.50
N THR A 95 -2.28 -4.32 1.10
CA THR A 95 -1.56 -5.44 0.49
C THR A 95 -2.54 -6.57 0.18
N THR A 96 -2.32 -7.25 -0.93
CA THR A 96 -3.08 -8.45 -1.28
C THR A 96 -2.17 -9.49 -1.90
N PHE A 97 -2.57 -10.76 -1.81
CA PHE A 97 -1.88 -11.86 -2.47
C PHE A 97 -2.48 -12.10 -3.84
N VAL A 98 -1.63 -12.09 -4.87
CA VAL A 98 -2.05 -12.33 -6.25
C VAL A 98 -1.39 -13.62 -6.74
N GLY A 99 -2.20 -14.54 -7.24
CA GLY A 99 -1.76 -15.81 -7.81
C GLY A 99 -0.84 -15.62 -9.01
N ARG A 100 -0.19 -16.72 -9.42
CA ARG A 100 0.61 -16.77 -10.65
C ARG A 100 -0.29 -16.74 -11.89
N ASP A 101 0.26 -16.30 -13.00
CA ASP A 101 -0.37 -16.52 -14.30
C ASP A 101 -0.42 -18.04 -14.55
N ASN A 102 -1.63 -18.60 -14.66
CA ASN A 102 -1.85 -19.97 -15.09
C ASN A 102 -2.20 -19.90 -16.58
N ASP A 103 -1.19 -19.68 -17.41
CA ASP A 103 -1.31 -19.89 -18.87
C ASP A 103 -1.33 -21.40 -19.15
#